data_AF-A0A392MMW8-F1
#
_entry.id   AF-A0A392MMW8-F1
#
_cell.length_a   1.000
_cell.length_b   1.000
_cell.length_c   1.000
_cell.angle_alpha   90.00
_cell.angle_beta   90.00
_cell.angle_gamma   90.00
#
_symmetry.space_group_name_H-M   'P 1'
#
loop_
_entity.id
_entity.type
_entity.pdbx_description
1 polymer ?
#
loop_
_entity_poly.entity_id
_entity_poly.type
_entity_poly.pdbx_seq_one_letter_code
_entity_poly.pdbx_strand_id
1 'polypeptide(L)'
;DGVIKERDLLLEQVKARNEQITGLEEKLRTVEAIAITEEERKMDPDGAYARFSRVDFVRTVLDWQGSIVEVSSSQFRNVVAQIMLLNPNIELNLSGLDKEKEVRDGQIASPPDSGN
;
A
#
# COMPACT_ATOMS: atom_id res chain seq x y z
N ASP A 1 44.60 -32.00 28.77
CA ASP A 1 43.75 -33.01 28.12
C ASP A 1 42.25 -32.83 28.27
N GLY A 2 41.65 -32.82 29.47
CA GLY A 2 40.18 -32.77 29.61
C GLY A 2 39.51 -31.54 28.95
N VAL A 3 40.05 -30.35 29.20
CA VAL A 3 39.54 -29.08 28.66
C VAL A 3 39.64 -29.00 27.13
N ILE A 4 40.66 -29.60 26.53
CA ILE A 4 40.85 -29.60 25.07
C ILE A 4 39.79 -30.50 24.41
N LYS A 5 39.53 -31.68 24.99
CA LYS A 5 38.50 -32.61 24.49
C LYS A 5 37.09 -32.02 24.56
N GLU A 6 36.76 -31.29 25.63
CA GLU A 6 35.47 -30.62 25.77
C GLU A 6 35.31 -29.48 24.75
N ARG A 7 36.36 -28.68 24.54
CA ARG A 7 36.38 -27.61 23.53
C ARG A 7 36.21 -28.16 22.12
N ASP A 8 36.87 -29.28 21.80
CA ASP A 8 36.76 -29.90 20.47
C ASP A 8 35.38 -30.52 20.25
N LEU A 9 34.77 -31.12 21.28
CA LEU A 9 33.38 -31.59 21.23
C LEU A 9 32.38 -30.45 20.98
N LEU A 10 32.54 -29.32 21.67
CA LEU A 10 31.69 -28.14 21.48
C LEU A 10 31.84 -27.57 20.07
N LEU A 11 33.04 -27.56 19.50
CA LEU A 11 33.28 -27.11 18.13
C LEU A 11 32.54 -27.98 17.11
N GLU A 12 32.54 -29.29 17.27
CA GLU A 12 31.79 -30.20 16.38
C GLU A 12 30.27 -30.01 16.53
N GLN A 13 29.77 -29.78 17.74
CA GLN A 13 28.36 -29.46 17.95
C GLN A 13 27.96 -28.13 17.30
N VAL A 14 28.81 -27.10 17.39
CA VAL A 14 28.56 -25.80 16.76
C VAL A 14 28.54 -25.94 15.23
N LYS A 15 29.46 -26.71 14.64
CA LYS A 15 29.44 -26.98 13.19
C LYS A 15 28.15 -27.68 12.78
N ALA A 16 27.78 -28.76 13.47
CA ALA A 16 26.56 -29.51 13.17
C ALA A 16 25.30 -28.64 13.29
N ARG A 17 25.23 -27.76 14.30
CA ARG A 17 24.10 -26.82 14.41
C ARG A 17 24.11 -25.76 13.32
N ASN A 18 25.26 -25.23 12.92
CA ASN A 18 25.34 -24.25 11.84
C ASN A 18 24.85 -24.85 10.51
N GLU A 19 25.21 -26.10 10.21
CA GLU A 19 24.70 -26.81 9.03
C GLU A 19 23.16 -26.98 9.09
N GLN A 20 22.62 -27.30 10.26
CA GLN A 20 21.17 -27.38 10.46
C GLN A 20 20.48 -26.03 10.26
N ILE A 21 21.07 -24.93 10.76
CA ILE A 21 20.54 -23.58 10.58
C ILE A 21 20.50 -23.23 9.09
N THR A 22 21.59 -23.44 8.36
CA THR A 22 21.62 -23.19 6.91
C THR A 22 20.56 -24.00 6.17
N GLY A 23 20.39 -25.28 6.50
CA GLY A 23 19.34 -26.11 5.91
C GLY A 23 17.92 -25.67 6.26
N LEU A 24 17.70 -25.11 7.45
CA LEU A 24 16.40 -24.54 7.83
C LEU A 24 16.13 -23.21 7.14
N GLU A 25 17.14 -22.36 6.97
CA GLU A 25 17.03 -21.09 6.24
C GLU A 25 16.69 -21.30 4.75
N GLU A 26 17.26 -22.31 4.11
CA GLU A 26 16.92 -22.69 2.73
C GLU A 26 15.48 -23.21 2.61
N LYS A 27 15.05 -24.05 3.55
CA LYS A 27 13.66 -24.54 3.61
C LYS A 27 12.68 -23.40 3.85
N LEU A 28 13.00 -22.48 4.75
CA LEU A 28 12.17 -21.31 5.02
C LEU A 28 12.02 -20.46 3.77
N ARG A 29 13.13 -20.13 3.08
CA ARG A 29 13.09 -19.40 1.79
C ARG A 29 12.21 -20.08 0.76
N THR A 30 12.27 -21.41 0.68
CA THR A 30 11.43 -22.19 -0.24
C THR A 30 9.95 -22.10 0.12
N VAL A 31 9.61 -22.25 1.40
CA VAL A 31 8.24 -22.14 1.90
C VAL A 31 7.69 -20.72 1.71
N GLU A 32 8.50 -19.70 1.99
CA GLU A 32 8.14 -18.29 1.75
C GLU A 32 7.85 -18.03 0.27
N ALA A 33 8.70 -18.50 -0.64
CA ALA A 33 8.47 -18.35 -2.08
C ALA A 33 7.16 -19.04 -2.54
N ILE A 34 6.87 -20.23 -2.03
CA ILE A 34 5.62 -20.95 -2.32
C ILE A 34 4.42 -20.17 -1.77
N ALA A 35 4.50 -19.69 -0.53
CA ALA A 35 3.42 -18.93 0.11
C ALA A 35 3.13 -17.63 -0.66
N ILE A 36 4.17 -16.88 -1.06
CA ILE A 36 4.02 -15.67 -1.88
C ILE A 36 3.32 -16.01 -3.20
N THR A 37 3.73 -17.08 -3.87
CA THR A 37 3.15 -17.50 -5.15
C THR A 37 1.67 -17.88 -5.01
N GLU A 38 1.29 -18.58 -3.95
CA GLU A 38 -0.11 -18.97 -3.74
C GLU A 38 -0.99 -17.78 -3.35
N GLU A 39 -0.50 -16.86 -2.52
CA GLU A 39 -1.22 -15.63 -2.21
C GLU A 39 -1.34 -14.72 -3.45
N GLU A 40 -0.30 -14.63 -4.27
CA GLU A 40 -0.33 -13.91 -5.55
C GLU A 40 -1.40 -14.53 -6.47
N ARG A 41 -1.45 -15.85 -6.61
CA ARG A 41 -2.46 -16.55 -7.42
C ARG A 41 -3.89 -16.32 -6.92
N LYS A 42 -4.10 -16.12 -5.62
CA LYS A 42 -5.42 -15.79 -5.06
C LYS A 42 -5.82 -14.35 -5.37
N MET A 43 -4.88 -13.41 -5.29
CA MET A 43 -5.14 -11.99 -5.53
C MET A 43 -5.20 -11.64 -7.03
N ASP A 44 -4.44 -12.35 -7.85
CA ASP A 44 -4.31 -12.16 -9.30
C ASP A 44 -4.49 -13.50 -10.04
N PRO A 45 -5.72 -14.03 -10.10
CA PRO A 45 -5.99 -15.31 -10.75
C PRO A 45 -5.69 -15.32 -12.25
N ASP A 46 -5.76 -14.14 -12.90
CA ASP A 46 -5.48 -13.98 -14.33
C ASP A 46 -3.97 -13.75 -14.61
N GLY A 47 -3.15 -13.57 -13.58
CA GLY A 47 -1.71 -13.37 -13.70
C GLY A 47 -1.34 -12.04 -14.38
N ALA A 48 -2.20 -11.02 -14.30
CA ALA A 48 -1.97 -9.70 -14.89
C ALA A 48 -0.71 -9.02 -14.32
N TYR A 49 -0.37 -9.32 -13.07
CA TYR A 49 0.75 -8.76 -12.33
C TYR A 49 1.95 -9.71 -12.18
N ALA A 50 1.85 -10.96 -12.65
CA ALA A 50 2.93 -11.96 -12.56
C ALA A 50 4.25 -11.54 -13.27
N ARG A 51 4.19 -10.53 -14.14
CA ARG A 51 5.35 -9.92 -14.83
C ARG A 51 5.50 -8.44 -14.57
N PHE A 52 4.73 -7.87 -13.63
CA PHE A 52 4.79 -6.46 -13.32
C PHE A 52 6.14 -6.15 -12.68
N SER A 53 6.94 -5.29 -13.33
CA SER A 53 8.14 -4.81 -12.69
C SER A 53 7.79 -3.81 -11.58
N ARG A 54 8.73 -3.58 -10.65
CA ARG A 54 8.58 -2.51 -9.65
C ARG A 54 8.36 -1.14 -10.30
N VAL A 55 8.96 -0.90 -11.47
CA VAL A 55 8.81 0.34 -12.23
C VAL A 55 7.38 0.44 -12.80
N ASP A 56 6.85 -0.64 -13.37
CA ASP A 56 5.48 -0.67 -13.90
C ASP A 56 4.45 -0.46 -12.80
N PHE A 57 4.69 -1.04 -11.61
CA PHE A 57 3.86 -0.82 -10.43
C PHE A 57 3.83 0.67 -10.02
N VAL A 58 5.01 1.27 -9.85
CA VAL A 58 5.12 2.69 -9.48
C VAL A 58 4.43 3.58 -10.51
N ARG A 59 4.64 3.31 -11.80
CA ARG A 59 3.98 4.06 -12.87
C ARG A 59 2.46 3.95 -12.79
N THR A 60 1.93 2.74 -12.63
CA THR A 60 0.47 2.51 -12.55
C THR A 60 -0.15 3.23 -11.36
N VAL A 61 0.54 3.23 -10.21
CA VAL A 61 0.09 3.99 -9.03
C VAL A 61 0.06 5.48 -9.30
N LEU A 62 1.11 6.05 -9.93
CA LEU A 62 1.16 7.48 -10.27
C LEU A 62 0.09 7.87 -11.29
N ASP A 63 -0.12 7.05 -12.32
CA ASP A 63 -1.14 7.26 -13.35
C ASP A 63 -2.55 7.23 -12.71
N TRP A 64 -2.80 6.27 -11.83
CA TRP A 64 -4.05 6.18 -11.07
C TRP A 64 -4.26 7.37 -10.14
N GLN A 65 -3.22 7.80 -9.40
CA GLN A 65 -3.29 8.98 -8.54
C GLN A 65 -3.61 10.24 -9.34
N GLY A 66 -2.95 10.45 -10.48
CA GLY A 66 -3.22 11.57 -11.37
C GLY A 66 -4.67 11.55 -11.87
N SER A 67 -5.13 10.38 -12.33
CA SER A 67 -6.49 10.19 -12.85
C SER A 67 -7.56 10.50 -11.80
N ILE A 68 -7.42 10.01 -10.57
CA ILE A 68 -8.42 10.25 -9.51
C ILE A 68 -8.51 11.72 -9.11
N VAL A 69 -7.35 12.39 -8.97
CA VAL A 69 -7.33 13.80 -8.58
C VAL A 69 -7.98 14.67 -9.65
N GLU A 70 -7.72 14.38 -10.93
CA GLU A 70 -8.31 15.10 -12.06
C GLU A 70 -9.82 14.84 -12.16
N VAL A 71 -10.25 13.57 -12.07
CA VAL A 71 -11.67 13.19 -12.12
C VAL A 71 -12.46 13.85 -10.99
N SER A 72 -11.97 13.76 -9.74
CA SER A 72 -12.65 14.37 -8.58
C SER A 72 -12.75 15.90 -8.71
N SER A 73 -11.68 16.56 -9.18
CA SER A 73 -11.68 18.01 -9.44
C SER A 73 -12.72 18.40 -10.50
N SER A 74 -12.81 17.64 -11.59
CA SER A 74 -13.79 17.89 -12.65
C SER A 74 -15.23 17.69 -12.17
N GLN A 75 -15.49 16.64 -11.39
CA GLN A 75 -16.81 16.34 -10.82
C GLN A 75 -17.26 17.44 -9.86
N PHE A 76 -16.37 17.90 -8.98
CA PHE A 76 -16.65 18.99 -8.05
C PHE A 76 -17.03 20.29 -8.81
N ARG A 77 -16.22 20.69 -9.79
CA ARG A 77 -16.51 21.88 -10.62
C ARG A 77 -17.83 21.75 -11.36
N ASN A 78 -18.12 20.55 -11.87
CA ASN A 78 -19.38 20.27 -12.56
C ASN A 78 -20.59 20.40 -11.63
N VAL A 79 -20.50 19.91 -10.39
CA VAL A 79 -21.56 20.09 -9.37
C VAL A 79 -21.77 21.57 -9.06
N VAL A 80 -20.70 22.34 -8.87
CA VAL A 80 -20.81 23.80 -8.64
C VAL A 80 -21.51 24.49 -9.81
N ALA A 81 -21.14 24.17 -11.05
CA ALA A 81 -21.76 24.71 -12.24
C ALA A 81 -23.26 24.35 -12.33
N GLN A 82 -23.63 23.11 -11.99
CA GLN A 82 -25.04 22.69 -11.95
C GLN A 82 -25.83 23.45 -10.88
N ILE A 83 -25.27 23.66 -9.69
CA ILE A 83 -25.93 24.43 -8.63
C ILE A 83 -26.16 25.88 -9.09
N MET A 84 -25.18 26.52 -9.73
CA MET A 84 -25.34 27.87 -10.28
C MET A 84 -26.43 27.91 -11.36
N LEU A 85 -26.45 26.92 -12.27
CA LEU A 85 -27.44 26.83 -13.34
C LEU A 85 -28.86 26.66 -12.80
N LEU A 86 -29.03 25.85 -11.76
CA LEU A 86 -30.34 25.56 -11.15
C LEU A 86 -30.87 26.70 -10.27
N ASN A 87 -30.01 27.65 -9.88
CA ASN A 87 -30.38 28.78 -9.02
C ASN A 87 -30.10 30.13 -9.70
N PRO A 88 -30.68 30.43 -10.87
CA PRO A 88 -30.30 31.58 -11.69
C PRO A 88 -30.64 32.95 -11.07
N ASN A 89 -31.57 32.97 -10.10
CA ASN A 89 -32.04 34.21 -9.46
C ASN A 89 -31.41 34.43 -8.08
N ILE A 90 -30.46 33.59 -7.66
CA ILE A 90 -29.80 33.65 -6.36
C ILE A 90 -28.31 33.86 -6.60
N GLU A 91 -27.75 34.92 -6.01
CA GLU A 91 -26.30 35.09 -5.98
C GLU A 91 -25.71 34.18 -4.91
N LEU A 92 -24.98 33.15 -5.34
CA LEU A 92 -24.35 32.18 -4.46
C LEU A 92 -22.98 32.69 -4.01
N ASN A 93 -22.72 32.67 -2.70
CA ASN A 93 -21.38 32.92 -2.18
C ASN A 93 -20.53 31.65 -2.31
N LEU A 94 -19.53 31.70 -3.20
CA LEU A 94 -18.60 30.59 -3.43
C LEU A 94 -17.27 30.77 -2.70
N SER A 95 -17.13 31.82 -1.88
CA SER A 95 -15.90 32.07 -1.13
C SER A 95 -15.64 30.95 -0.12
N GLY A 96 -14.39 30.46 -0.09
CA GLY A 96 -13.98 29.38 0.81
C GLY A 96 -14.42 27.98 0.39
N LEU A 97 -15.07 27.83 -0.76
CA LEU A 97 -15.45 26.52 -1.28
C LEU A 97 -14.20 25.70 -1.61
N ASP A 98 -14.11 24.50 -1.05
CA ASP A 98 -12.94 23.63 -1.14
C ASP A 98 -13.37 22.16 -1.23
N LYS A 99 -12.84 21.45 -2.23
CA LYS A 99 -13.19 20.05 -2.52
C LYS A 99 -12.72 19.08 -1.43
N GLU A 100 -11.76 19.48 -0.59
CA GLU A 100 -11.16 18.64 0.46
C GLU A 100 -11.74 18.93 1.85
N LYS A 101 -12.71 19.86 1.93
CA LYS A 101 -13.35 20.26 3.18
C LYS A 101 -14.76 19.71 3.28
N GLU A 102 -15.28 19.70 4.49
CA GLU A 102 -16.66 19.33 4.79
C GLU A 102 -17.39 20.46 5.52
N VAL A 103 -18.71 20.43 5.47
CA VAL A 103 -19.53 21.33 6.29
C VAL A 103 -19.77 20.66 7.65
N ARG A 104 -19.18 21.24 8.70
CA ARG A 104 -19.40 20.82 10.10
C ARG A 104 -19.88 22.01 10.90
N ASP A 105 -20.98 21.85 11.62
CA ASP A 105 -21.60 22.92 12.43
C ASP A 105 -21.84 24.23 11.65
N GLY A 106 -22.18 24.11 10.36
CA GLY A 106 -22.44 25.25 9.46
C GLY A 106 -21.18 25.98 8.96
N GLN A 107 -19.98 25.46 9.24
CA GLN A 107 -18.70 26.01 8.78
C GLN A 107 -17.99 25.03 7.84
N ILE A 108 -17.24 25.57 6.88
CA ILE A 108 -16.35 24.77 6.04
C ILE A 108 -15.08 24.49 6.85
N ALA A 109 -14.82 23.21 7.15
CA ALA A 109 -13.72 22.77 8.00
C ALA A 109 -12.96 21.59 7.38
N SER A 110 -11.71 21.39 7.81
CA SER A 110 -10.99 20.15 7.48
C SER A 110 -11.73 18.95 8.07
N PRO A 111 -11.81 17.83 7.32
CA PRO A 111 -12.21 16.55 7.90
C PRO A 111 -11.36 16.25 9.15
N PRO A 112 -11.89 15.52 10.14
CA PRO A 112 -11.08 15.13 11.27
C PRO A 112 -9.98 14.19 10.78
N ASP A 113 -8.80 14.24 11.39
CA ASP A 113 -7.75 13.26 11.10
C ASP A 113 -8.35 11.87 11.32
N SER A 114 -8.43 11.09 10.24
CA SER A 114 -8.75 9.68 10.30
C SER A 114 -7.52 9.00 10.90
N GLY A 115 -7.38 9.04 12.23
CA GLY A 115 -6.23 8.49 12.93
C GLY A 115 -5.96 7.05 12.46
N ASN A 116 -4.87 6.89 11.70
CA ASN A 116 -4.29 5.63 11.27
C ASN A 116 -2.84 5.61 11.75
#